data_AF-A0A1I1RA14-F1
#
_entry.id   AF-A0A1I1RA14-F1
#
_cell.length_a   1.000
_cell.length_b   1.000
_cell.length_c   1.000
_cell.angle_alpha   90.00
_cell.angle_beta   90.00
_cell.angle_gamma   90.00
#
_symmetry.space_group_name_H-M   'P 1'
#
loop_
_entity.id
_entity.type
_entity.pdbx_description
1 polymer ?
#
loop_
_entity_poly.entity_id
_entity_poly.type
_entity_poly.pdbx_seq_one_letter_code
_entity_poly.pdbx_strand_id
1 'polypeptide(L)'
;MALIHPYCRCTTVPYIEGLPDSSERLARNPETGKGEYVENMTFDEWKKQYVDGQKQGYTASLLKPKPFHDINLDKATELEMRQYITDKFGMQLKETSRTKLSRTALKETIKTVGQFSNLYDALPDKIPTLTAYPPSKMGNTIACYSSYVKSKMPYEFGLNVKWFKSEAELKDSVSKMVKSHWLSNNSDANHVMLHEFSHHIDRQLSKLSGSDFSTAIFGKMKEDSKTIDIKKISDYAYSSYMKSNSLAEPFAEIMAEAYGSTPGNQAKEFKAYFEKMALEVINNAGHTKGI
;
A
#
# COMPACT_ATOMS: atom_id res chain seq x y z
N MET A 1 -30.31 22.72 -30.09
CA MET A 1 -29.64 23.97 -30.51
C MET A 1 -29.10 24.60 -29.23
N ALA A 2 -27.79 24.53 -28.98
CA ALA A 2 -27.21 25.11 -27.77
C ALA A 2 -27.08 26.62 -28.00
N LEU A 3 -27.85 27.41 -27.25
CA LEU A 3 -27.60 28.85 -27.15
C LEU A 3 -26.18 29.03 -26.62
N ILE A 4 -25.32 29.71 -27.38
CA ILE A 4 -24.03 30.17 -26.88
C ILE A 4 -24.35 31.28 -25.88
N HIS A 5 -24.12 31.01 -24.60
CA HIS A 5 -24.36 31.99 -23.55
C HIS A 5 -23.11 32.86 -23.41
N PRO A 6 -23.22 34.21 -23.47
CA PRO A 6 -22.16 35.09 -23.02
C PRO A 6 -21.73 34.68 -21.59
N TYR A 7 -20.43 34.72 -21.31
CA TYR A 7 -19.85 34.41 -19.99
C TYR A 7 -19.79 32.93 -19.57
N CYS A 8 -20.06 31.98 -20.49
CA CYS A 8 -19.65 30.59 -20.31
C CYS A 8 -18.12 30.46 -20.35
N ARG A 9 -17.53 29.63 -19.48
CA ARG A 9 -16.06 29.46 -19.40
C ARG A 9 -15.43 28.82 -20.64
N CYS A 10 -16.24 28.24 -21.51
CA CYS A 10 -15.82 27.71 -22.81
C CYS A 10 -15.67 28.81 -23.89
N THR A 11 -15.91 30.08 -23.57
CA THR A 11 -15.94 31.18 -24.54
C THR A 11 -15.10 32.36 -24.05
N THR A 12 -14.20 32.84 -24.90
CA THR A 12 -13.53 34.13 -24.69
C THR A 12 -14.49 35.25 -25.11
N VAL A 13 -14.67 36.26 -24.25
CA VAL A 13 -15.52 37.43 -24.54
C VAL A 13 -14.60 38.58 -24.94
N PRO A 14 -14.85 39.27 -26.08
CA PRO A 14 -14.07 40.45 -26.45
C PRO A 14 -14.31 41.59 -25.44
N TYR A 15 -13.23 42.26 -25.05
CA TYR A 15 -13.32 43.49 -24.25
C TYR A 15 -13.76 44.65 -25.14
N ILE A 16 -14.80 45.37 -24.72
CA ILE A 16 -15.31 46.57 -25.40
C ILE A 16 -15.33 47.69 -24.36
N GLU A 17 -14.60 48.76 -24.63
CA GLU A 17 -14.51 49.93 -23.76
C GLU A 17 -15.89 50.57 -23.58
N GLY A 18 -16.31 50.78 -22.33
CA GLY A 18 -17.60 51.40 -21.97
C GLY A 18 -18.76 50.43 -21.68
N LEU A 19 -18.56 49.10 -21.82
CA LEU A 19 -19.53 48.12 -21.32
C LEU A 19 -19.23 47.74 -19.86
N PRO A 20 -20.28 47.48 -19.04
CA PRO A 20 -20.08 47.00 -17.68
C PRO A 20 -19.47 45.59 -17.69
N ASP A 21 -18.44 45.38 -16.88
CA ASP A 21 -17.90 44.05 -16.63
C ASP A 21 -18.95 43.18 -15.94
N SER A 22 -19.15 41.95 -16.42
CA SER A 22 -20.03 41.00 -15.74
C SER A 22 -19.33 40.45 -14.50
N SER A 23 -19.94 40.60 -13.33
CA SER A 23 -19.46 39.99 -12.08
C SER A 23 -19.84 38.51 -11.94
N GLU A 24 -20.63 37.96 -12.87
CA GLU A 24 -21.22 36.63 -12.77
C GLU A 24 -20.99 35.80 -14.03
N ARG A 25 -20.91 34.47 -13.86
CA ARG A 25 -20.75 33.49 -14.93
C ARG A 25 -21.79 32.39 -14.80
N LEU A 26 -22.16 31.77 -15.92
CA LEU A 26 -23.03 30.60 -15.90
C LEU A 26 -22.19 29.32 -15.74
N ALA A 27 -22.42 28.56 -14.67
CA ALA A 27 -21.83 27.25 -14.42
C ALA A 27 -22.91 26.16 -14.35
N ARG A 28 -22.53 24.89 -14.47
CA ARG A 28 -23.47 23.77 -14.31
C ARG A 28 -23.40 23.26 -12.87
N ASN A 29 -24.54 23.24 -12.19
CA ASN A 29 -24.65 22.65 -10.86
C ASN A 29 -24.46 21.13 -10.96
N PRO A 30 -23.50 20.54 -10.22
CA PRO A 30 -23.18 19.11 -10.33
C PRO A 30 -24.26 18.18 -9.74
N GLU A 31 -25.07 18.66 -8.80
CA GLU A 31 -26.11 17.86 -8.14
C GLU A 31 -27.41 17.84 -8.93
N THR A 32 -27.77 18.97 -9.54
CA THR A 32 -29.06 19.12 -10.25
C THR A 32 -28.93 19.06 -11.76
N GLY A 33 -27.71 19.19 -12.31
CA GLY A 33 -27.42 19.21 -13.74
C GLY A 33 -27.90 20.47 -14.47
N LYS A 34 -28.48 21.45 -13.76
CA LYS A 34 -28.98 22.71 -14.32
C LYS A 34 -27.91 23.81 -14.31
N GLY A 35 -28.08 24.83 -15.16
CA GLY A 35 -27.22 26.00 -15.17
C GLY A 35 -27.56 26.94 -14.00
N GLU A 36 -26.56 27.42 -13.29
CA GLU A 36 -26.66 28.41 -12.22
C GLU A 36 -25.64 29.54 -12.42
N TYR A 37 -25.96 30.74 -11.94
CA TYR A 37 -25.03 31.87 -11.96
C TYR A 37 -24.10 31.78 -10.74
N VAL A 38 -22.80 31.90 -10.98
CA VAL A 38 -21.74 31.88 -9.98
C VAL A 38 -20.90 33.14 -10.09
N GLU A 39 -20.27 33.55 -8.99
CA GLU A 39 -19.35 34.68 -8.98
C GLU A 39 -18.21 34.46 -9.98
N ASN A 40 -17.77 35.54 -10.63
CA ASN A 40 -16.61 35.52 -11.49
C ASN A 40 -15.35 35.27 -10.63
N MET A 41 -14.61 34.23 -10.97
CA MET A 41 -13.35 33.86 -10.33
C MET A 41 -12.29 33.59 -11.38
N THR A 42 -11.03 33.83 -11.03
CA THR A 42 -9.90 33.51 -11.89
C THR A 42 -9.77 32.00 -12.11
N PHE A 43 -8.99 31.61 -13.11
CA PHE A 43 -8.71 30.19 -13.34
C PHE A 43 -8.08 29.54 -12.10
N ASP A 44 -7.14 30.23 -11.45
CA ASP A 44 -6.43 29.74 -10.27
C ASP A 44 -7.32 29.61 -9.04
N GLU A 45 -8.23 30.56 -8.79
CA GLU A 45 -9.20 30.48 -7.70
C GLU A 45 -10.19 29.33 -7.89
N TRP A 46 -10.70 29.17 -9.10
CA TRP A 46 -11.56 28.03 -9.43
C TRP A 46 -10.83 26.70 -9.29
N LYS A 47 -9.60 26.62 -9.80
CA LYS A 47 -8.79 25.40 -9.66
C LYS A 47 -8.58 25.11 -8.17
N LYS A 48 -8.24 26.12 -7.38
CA LYS A 48 -8.10 25.99 -5.93
C LYS A 48 -9.38 25.53 -5.24
N GLN A 49 -10.54 26.03 -5.66
CA GLN A 49 -11.83 25.74 -5.00
C GLN A 49 -12.43 24.39 -5.42
N TYR A 50 -12.34 24.03 -6.69
CA TYR A 50 -13.06 22.89 -7.27
C TYR A 50 -12.15 21.74 -7.71
N VAL A 51 -10.84 21.97 -7.89
CA VAL A 51 -9.86 20.94 -8.27
C VAL A 51 -8.96 20.59 -7.08
N ASP A 52 -8.39 21.59 -6.43
CA ASP A 52 -7.46 21.39 -5.31
C ASP A 52 -8.20 21.37 -3.95
N GLY A 53 -9.38 21.99 -3.85
CA GLY A 53 -10.13 22.21 -2.59
C GLY A 53 -11.22 21.18 -2.28
N GLN A 54 -11.49 20.25 -3.18
CA GLN A 54 -12.51 19.19 -3.04
C GLN A 54 -11.82 17.82 -3.02
N LYS A 55 -11.07 17.52 -1.95
CA LYS A 55 -10.75 16.18 -1.44
C LYS A 55 -9.89 16.32 -0.19
N GLN A 56 -10.39 15.88 0.97
CA GLN A 56 -9.52 15.62 2.12
C GLN A 56 -8.53 14.52 1.71
N GLY A 57 -7.32 14.92 1.30
CA GLY A 57 -6.25 13.98 1.01
C GLY A 57 -5.95 13.13 2.24
N TYR A 58 -5.53 11.89 2.02
CA TYR A 58 -4.97 11.08 3.08
C TYR A 58 -3.77 11.83 3.71
N THR A 59 -3.63 11.67 5.02
CA THR A 59 -2.51 12.22 5.80
C THR A 59 -1.49 11.14 6.11
N ALA A 60 -0.32 11.52 6.65
CA ALA A 60 0.72 10.56 7.07
C ALA A 60 0.22 9.47 8.04
N SER A 61 -0.89 9.71 8.75
CA SER A 61 -1.53 8.69 9.62
C SER A 61 -2.07 7.47 8.87
N LEU A 62 -2.18 7.52 7.54
CA LEU A 62 -2.54 6.39 6.68
C LEU A 62 -1.49 5.27 6.73
N LEU A 63 -0.21 5.66 6.73
CA LEU A 63 0.91 4.74 6.54
C LEU A 63 1.56 4.29 7.84
N LYS A 64 1.28 5.01 8.93
CA LYS A 64 1.81 4.69 10.24
C LYS A 64 1.13 3.45 10.80
N PRO A 65 1.91 2.41 11.17
CA PRO A 65 1.35 1.25 11.84
C PRO A 65 0.62 1.69 13.10
N LYS A 66 -0.61 1.24 13.28
CA LYS A 66 -1.35 1.49 14.51
C LYS A 66 -1.34 0.25 15.37
N PRO A 67 -1.19 0.40 16.71
CA PRO A 67 -1.43 -0.71 17.61
C PRO A 67 -2.88 -1.15 17.42
N PHE A 68 -3.01 -2.42 17.11
CA PHE A 68 -4.25 -3.01 16.67
C PHE A 68 -5.09 -3.42 17.89
N HIS A 69 -6.24 -2.77 18.09
CA HIS A 69 -7.10 -2.95 19.28
C HIS A 69 -8.46 -3.59 18.98
N ASP A 70 -8.81 -3.80 17.71
CA ASP A 70 -10.14 -4.29 17.32
C ASP A 70 -10.42 -5.71 17.82
N ILE A 71 -9.37 -6.49 18.08
CA ILE A 71 -9.47 -7.81 18.70
C ILE A 71 -8.28 -8.06 19.62
N ASN A 72 -8.56 -8.58 20.82
CA ASN A 72 -7.53 -9.03 21.74
C ASN A 72 -7.03 -10.42 21.30
N LEU A 73 -5.92 -10.45 20.57
CA LEU A 73 -5.37 -11.67 19.98
C LEU A 73 -4.92 -12.73 21.01
N ASP A 74 -4.63 -12.33 22.24
CA ASP A 74 -4.24 -13.28 23.28
C ASP A 74 -5.46 -14.03 23.82
N LYS A 75 -6.64 -13.40 23.81
CA LYS A 75 -7.90 -14.00 24.30
C LYS A 75 -8.81 -14.55 23.21
N ALA A 76 -8.73 -14.02 21.99
CA ALA A 76 -9.60 -14.40 20.88
C ALA A 76 -9.46 -15.89 20.55
N THR A 77 -10.56 -16.55 20.22
CA THR A 77 -10.59 -17.93 19.69
C THR A 77 -10.11 -17.99 18.24
N GLU A 78 -9.77 -19.19 17.75
CA GLU A 78 -9.42 -19.34 16.33
C GLU A 78 -10.60 -18.97 15.42
N LEU A 79 -11.84 -19.25 15.84
CA LEU A 79 -13.04 -18.90 15.07
C LEU A 79 -13.17 -17.38 14.91
N GLU A 80 -12.99 -16.62 15.99
CA GLU A 80 -13.01 -15.16 15.95
C GLU A 80 -11.90 -14.59 15.06
N MET A 81 -10.69 -15.16 15.12
CA MET A 81 -9.59 -14.74 14.23
C MET A 81 -9.90 -15.02 12.75
N ARG A 82 -10.48 -16.17 12.44
CA ARG A 82 -10.87 -16.55 11.07
C ARG A 82 -11.96 -15.62 10.53
N GLN A 83 -12.97 -15.34 11.34
CA GLN A 83 -14.04 -14.41 11.00
C GLN A 83 -13.46 -13.01 10.79
N TYR A 84 -12.59 -12.56 11.69
CA TYR A 84 -11.91 -11.27 11.58
C TYR A 84 -11.15 -11.13 10.25
N ILE A 85 -10.34 -12.13 9.87
CA ILE A 85 -9.58 -12.11 8.60
C ILE A 85 -10.53 -12.02 7.40
N THR A 86 -11.64 -12.77 7.44
CA THR A 86 -12.63 -12.77 6.36
C THR A 86 -13.34 -11.43 6.26
N ASP A 87 -13.86 -10.91 7.38
CA ASP A 87 -14.70 -9.72 7.39
C ASP A 87 -13.90 -8.42 7.20
N LYS A 88 -12.73 -8.34 7.82
CA LYS A 88 -11.92 -7.11 7.83
C LYS A 88 -10.93 -7.05 6.69
N PHE A 89 -10.38 -8.18 6.27
CA PHE A 89 -9.40 -8.19 5.17
C PHE A 89 -9.98 -8.71 3.85
N GLY A 90 -11.21 -9.26 3.86
CA GLY A 90 -11.82 -9.81 2.65
C GLY A 90 -11.14 -11.08 2.14
N MET A 91 -10.35 -11.77 2.99
CA MET A 91 -9.61 -12.96 2.61
C MET A 91 -10.44 -14.23 2.82
N GLN A 92 -10.62 -15.01 1.77
CA GLN A 92 -11.13 -16.36 1.88
C GLN A 92 -10.05 -17.30 2.42
N LEU A 93 -10.40 -18.16 3.38
CA LEU A 93 -9.48 -19.13 3.94
C LEU A 93 -9.48 -20.41 3.11
N LYS A 94 -8.35 -20.71 2.46
CA LYS A 94 -8.19 -21.91 1.62
C LYS A 94 -7.39 -22.97 2.36
N GLU A 95 -8.09 -23.95 2.91
CA GLU A 95 -7.56 -25.03 3.73
C GLU A 95 -8.03 -26.40 3.23
N THR A 96 -7.44 -27.47 3.75
CA THR A 96 -7.94 -28.84 3.57
C THR A 96 -8.13 -29.52 4.91
N SER A 97 -8.75 -30.70 4.94
CA SER A 97 -8.89 -31.50 6.15
C SER A 97 -7.54 -31.82 6.82
N ARG A 98 -6.44 -31.90 6.05
CA ARG A 98 -5.09 -32.22 6.51
C ARG A 98 -4.17 -31.02 6.66
N THR A 99 -4.56 -29.86 6.15
CA THR A 99 -3.70 -28.68 6.10
C THR A 99 -4.55 -27.46 6.46
N LYS A 100 -4.44 -27.07 7.73
CA LYS A 100 -5.16 -25.94 8.33
C LYS A 100 -4.17 -24.91 8.85
N LEU A 101 -4.58 -23.65 8.81
CA LEU A 101 -3.97 -22.53 9.49
C LEU A 101 -4.08 -22.75 11.00
N SER A 102 -2.94 -22.74 11.67
CA SER A 102 -2.86 -22.72 13.12
C SER A 102 -3.29 -21.37 13.68
N ARG A 103 -3.62 -21.31 14.98
CA ARG A 103 -3.71 -20.05 15.73
C ARG A 103 -2.56 -19.08 15.46
N THR A 104 -1.32 -19.58 15.42
CA THR A 104 -0.12 -18.75 15.14
C THR A 104 -0.20 -18.12 13.75
N ALA A 105 -0.55 -18.90 12.72
CA ALA A 105 -0.69 -18.38 11.35
C ALA A 105 -1.77 -17.29 11.25
N LEU A 106 -2.91 -17.49 11.91
CA LEU A 106 -3.99 -16.51 11.96
C LEU A 106 -3.54 -15.24 12.70
N LYS A 107 -2.91 -15.39 13.88
CA LYS A 107 -2.39 -14.28 14.70
C LYS A 107 -1.39 -13.43 13.93
N GLU A 108 -0.40 -14.06 13.29
CA GLU A 108 0.63 -13.34 12.53
C GLU A 108 0.09 -12.68 11.26
N THR A 109 -0.93 -13.27 10.63
CA THR A 109 -1.65 -12.61 9.52
C THR A 109 -2.37 -11.36 10.01
N ILE A 110 -3.12 -11.46 11.12
CA ILE A 110 -3.85 -10.31 11.69
C ILE A 110 -2.92 -9.21 12.14
N LYS A 111 -1.83 -9.53 12.84
CA LYS A 111 -0.80 -8.54 13.22
C LYS A 111 -0.25 -7.82 11.99
N THR A 112 0.15 -8.60 10.96
CA THR A 112 0.84 -8.06 9.79
C THR A 112 -0.05 -7.17 8.94
N VAL A 113 -1.26 -7.61 8.61
CA VAL A 113 -2.18 -6.85 7.76
C VAL A 113 -2.86 -5.75 8.59
N GLY A 114 -3.25 -6.06 9.82
CA GLY A 114 -3.98 -5.15 10.71
C GLY A 114 -3.18 -3.92 11.12
N GLN A 115 -1.86 -4.05 11.34
CA GLN A 115 -1.03 -2.89 11.64
C GLN A 115 -1.04 -1.86 10.49
N PHE A 116 -1.25 -2.32 9.24
CA PHE A 116 -1.36 -1.48 8.04
C PHE A 116 -2.80 -1.35 7.54
N SER A 117 -3.82 -1.63 8.36
CA SER A 117 -5.24 -1.63 7.96
C SER A 117 -5.64 -0.39 7.15
N ASN A 118 -5.28 0.79 7.64
CA ASN A 118 -5.49 2.07 6.96
C ASN A 118 -4.91 2.09 5.52
N LEU A 119 -3.62 1.78 5.36
CA LEU A 119 -2.97 1.68 4.05
C LEU A 119 -3.66 0.60 3.22
N TYR A 120 -3.87 -0.58 3.78
CA TYR A 120 -4.50 -1.71 3.11
C TYR A 120 -5.86 -1.30 2.53
N ASP A 121 -6.67 -0.52 3.25
CA ASP A 121 -7.97 0.01 2.83
C ASP A 121 -7.89 1.05 1.71
N ALA A 122 -6.79 1.79 1.64
CA ALA A 122 -6.54 2.72 0.55
C ALA A 122 -5.97 2.05 -0.73
N LEU A 123 -5.48 0.81 -0.65
CA LEU A 123 -4.96 0.10 -1.81
C LEU A 123 -6.10 -0.37 -2.74
N PRO A 124 -5.88 -0.45 -4.08
CA PRO A 124 -6.96 -0.71 -5.04
C PRO A 124 -7.58 -2.09 -4.94
N ASP A 125 -6.74 -3.12 -4.81
CA ASP A 125 -7.18 -4.51 -4.73
C ASP A 125 -6.79 -5.09 -3.37
N LYS A 126 -7.71 -5.86 -2.79
CA LYS A 126 -7.47 -6.66 -1.58
C LYS A 126 -6.90 -8.01 -1.93
N ILE A 127 -6.14 -8.60 -1.02
CA ILE A 127 -5.64 -9.97 -1.19
C ILE A 127 -6.83 -10.92 -1.02
N PRO A 128 -7.20 -11.73 -2.02
CA PRO A 128 -8.49 -12.41 -2.00
C PRO A 128 -8.48 -13.71 -1.19
N THR A 129 -7.31 -14.34 -1.03
CA THR A 129 -7.22 -15.68 -0.40
C THR A 129 -6.02 -15.76 0.54
N LEU A 130 -6.24 -16.33 1.73
CA LEU A 130 -5.19 -16.81 2.64
C LEU A 130 -5.13 -18.34 2.53
N THR A 131 -4.04 -18.86 1.94
CA THR A 131 -3.90 -20.28 1.60
C THR A 131 -2.99 -21.02 2.60
N ALA A 132 -3.48 -22.13 3.15
CA ALA A 132 -2.67 -23.05 3.94
C ALA A 132 -1.98 -24.07 3.03
N TYR A 133 -0.66 -24.02 2.97
CA TYR A 133 0.15 -24.91 2.15
C TYR A 133 0.84 -26.00 2.98
N PRO A 134 0.83 -27.26 2.52
CA PRO A 134 1.68 -28.29 3.10
C PRO A 134 3.15 -28.07 2.67
N PRO A 135 4.12 -28.57 3.44
CA PRO A 135 5.54 -28.43 3.11
C PRO A 135 5.93 -29.04 1.76
N SER A 136 5.18 -30.04 1.29
CA SER A 136 5.41 -30.65 -0.02
C SER A 136 5.21 -29.69 -1.21
N LYS A 137 4.48 -28.58 -1.03
CA LYS A 137 4.25 -27.58 -2.08
C LYS A 137 5.16 -26.35 -1.97
N MET A 138 5.62 -26.02 -0.77
CA MET A 138 6.43 -24.80 -0.51
C MET A 138 7.87 -25.09 -0.09
N GLY A 139 8.24 -26.36 0.13
CA GLY A 139 9.57 -26.72 0.61
C GLY A 139 9.91 -26.00 1.92
N ASN A 140 10.98 -25.19 1.88
CA ASN A 140 11.44 -24.38 3.00
C ASN A 140 10.95 -22.92 2.98
N THR A 141 10.18 -22.52 1.96
CA THR A 141 9.54 -21.20 1.93
C THR A 141 8.54 -21.10 3.09
N ILE A 142 8.64 -20.04 3.89
CA ILE A 142 7.81 -19.82 5.09
C ILE A 142 6.43 -19.28 4.68
N ALA A 143 6.41 -18.23 3.86
CA ALA A 143 5.20 -17.63 3.31
C ALA A 143 5.47 -17.16 1.86
N CYS A 144 4.43 -16.84 1.11
CA CYS A 144 4.55 -16.22 -0.20
C CYS A 144 3.37 -15.28 -0.48
N TYR A 145 3.64 -14.18 -1.18
CA TYR A 145 2.63 -13.39 -1.84
C TYR A 145 2.66 -13.64 -3.35
N SER A 146 1.49 -13.82 -3.94
CA SER A 146 1.35 -14.05 -5.38
C SER A 146 0.38 -13.06 -6.03
N SER A 147 0.72 -12.61 -7.23
CA SER A 147 -0.10 -11.73 -8.05
C SER A 147 0.08 -12.04 -9.54
N TYR A 148 -0.91 -11.67 -10.35
CA TYR A 148 -0.81 -11.79 -11.81
C TYR A 148 0.16 -10.74 -12.37
N VAL A 149 1.17 -11.18 -13.12
CA VAL A 149 2.25 -10.32 -13.62
C VAL A 149 1.74 -9.11 -14.40
N LYS A 150 0.79 -9.31 -15.33
CA LYS A 150 0.29 -8.23 -16.21
C LYS A 150 -0.65 -7.26 -15.50
N SER A 151 -1.66 -7.77 -14.80
CA SER A 151 -2.69 -6.93 -14.17
C SER A 151 -2.30 -6.39 -12.79
N LYS A 152 -1.23 -6.93 -12.20
CA LYS A 152 -0.81 -6.69 -10.80
C LYS A 152 -1.89 -7.06 -9.78
N MET A 153 -2.93 -7.79 -10.20
CA MET A 153 -4.01 -8.23 -9.32
C MET A 153 -3.50 -9.28 -8.34
N PRO A 154 -3.75 -9.13 -7.04
CA PRO A 154 -3.37 -10.11 -6.03
C PRO A 154 -4.13 -11.43 -6.25
N TYR A 155 -3.43 -12.55 -6.04
CA TYR A 155 -3.98 -13.90 -6.17
C TYR A 155 -4.09 -14.59 -4.81
N GLU A 156 -3.03 -14.60 -4.01
CA GLU A 156 -3.08 -15.20 -2.67
C GLU A 156 -1.95 -14.71 -1.76
N PHE A 157 -2.18 -14.88 -0.46
CA PHE A 157 -1.16 -14.93 0.59
C PHE A 157 -1.06 -16.39 1.05
N GLY A 158 0.05 -17.07 0.74
CA GLY A 158 0.26 -18.48 1.06
C GLY A 158 1.14 -18.67 2.29
N LEU A 159 0.74 -19.54 3.21
CA LEU A 159 1.49 -19.88 4.43
C LEU A 159 1.84 -21.36 4.47
N ASN A 160 3.12 -21.67 4.65
CA ASN A 160 3.57 -23.03 4.85
C ASN A 160 3.35 -23.45 6.31
N VAL A 161 2.36 -24.31 6.54
CA VAL A 161 1.87 -24.66 7.90
C VAL A 161 2.95 -25.27 8.80
N LYS A 162 4.05 -25.80 8.25
CA LYS A 162 5.18 -26.33 9.03
C LYS A 162 5.85 -25.27 9.91
N TRP A 163 5.88 -24.02 9.47
CA TRP A 163 6.61 -22.94 10.16
C TRP A 163 5.78 -22.21 11.21
N PHE A 164 4.46 -22.33 11.15
CA PHE A 164 3.53 -21.62 12.04
C PHE A 164 3.01 -22.53 13.17
N LYS A 165 3.81 -23.49 13.65
CA LYS A 165 3.38 -24.37 14.75
C LYS A 165 3.25 -23.60 16.07
N SER A 166 4.22 -22.75 16.37
CA SER A 166 4.22 -21.89 17.55
C SER A 166 4.92 -20.56 17.26
N GLU A 167 4.55 -19.51 18.00
CA GLU A 167 5.17 -18.17 17.90
C GLU A 167 6.68 -18.24 18.24
N ALA A 168 7.07 -19.10 19.18
CA ALA A 168 8.46 -19.31 19.57
C ALA A 168 9.31 -19.95 18.48
N GLU A 169 8.83 -21.02 17.82
CA GLU A 169 9.56 -21.69 16.73
C GLU A 169 9.72 -20.78 15.51
N LEU A 170 8.66 -20.02 15.18
CA LEU A 170 8.70 -19.04 14.10
C LEU A 170 9.73 -17.95 14.41
N LYS A 171 9.67 -17.37 15.62
CA LYS A 171 10.63 -16.34 16.06
C LYS A 171 12.06 -16.83 16.07
N ASP A 172 12.32 -18.05 16.56
CA ASP A 172 13.67 -18.63 16.57
C ASP A 172 14.21 -18.83 15.14
N SER A 173 13.35 -19.31 14.22
CA SER A 173 13.71 -19.47 12.81
C SER A 173 14.07 -18.14 12.16
N VAL A 174 13.24 -17.10 12.33
CA VAL A 174 13.52 -15.75 11.82
C VAL A 174 14.79 -15.19 12.46
N SER A 175 14.93 -15.29 13.78
CA SER A 175 16.10 -14.79 14.51
C SER A 175 17.40 -15.41 14.02
N LYS A 176 17.40 -16.71 13.68
CA LYS A 176 18.56 -17.39 13.08
C LYS A 176 18.89 -16.82 11.70
N MET A 177 17.88 -16.61 10.86
CA MET A 177 18.07 -16.06 9.51
C MET A 177 18.61 -14.62 9.55
N VAL A 178 18.10 -13.78 10.45
CA VAL A 178 18.60 -12.42 10.68
C VAL A 178 20.04 -12.44 11.19
N LYS A 179 20.35 -13.30 12.17
CA LYS A 179 21.74 -13.46 12.69
C LYS A 179 22.72 -13.91 11.62
N SER A 180 22.28 -14.70 10.65
CA SER A 180 23.09 -15.10 9.49
C SER A 180 23.16 -14.06 8.37
N HIS A 181 22.51 -12.89 8.54
CA HIS A 181 22.34 -11.87 7.51
C HIS A 181 21.54 -12.32 6.27
N TRP A 182 20.86 -13.48 6.36
CA TRP A 182 19.99 -13.96 5.30
C TRP A 182 18.76 -13.08 5.13
N LEU A 183 18.17 -12.64 6.25
CA LEU A 183 17.08 -11.67 6.31
C LEU A 183 17.57 -10.34 6.88
N SER A 184 16.89 -9.25 6.56
CA SER A 184 17.19 -7.90 7.05
C SER A 184 16.99 -7.76 8.57
N ASN A 185 17.38 -6.64 9.16
CA ASN A 185 17.54 -6.51 10.62
C ASN A 185 16.22 -6.37 11.41
N ASN A 186 15.33 -7.35 11.29
CA ASN A 186 14.10 -7.48 12.06
C ASN A 186 13.93 -8.94 12.57
N SER A 187 14.21 -9.15 13.85
CA SER A 187 14.09 -10.48 14.48
C SER A 187 12.67 -10.85 14.95
N ASP A 188 11.68 -10.02 14.64
CA ASP A 188 10.28 -10.28 15.01
C ASP A 188 9.70 -11.44 14.19
N ALA A 189 8.80 -12.22 14.80
CA ALA A 189 8.18 -13.38 14.14
C ALA A 189 7.42 -13.00 12.84
N ASN A 190 7.01 -11.74 12.72
CA ASN A 190 6.28 -11.23 11.56
C ASN A 190 7.19 -10.79 10.40
N HIS A 191 8.53 -10.86 10.49
CA HIS A 191 9.44 -10.41 9.41
C HIS A 191 9.01 -10.92 8.04
N VAL A 192 8.88 -12.24 7.91
CA VAL A 192 8.55 -12.87 6.63
C VAL A 192 7.15 -12.47 6.19
N MET A 193 6.19 -12.40 7.12
CA MET A 193 4.83 -11.96 6.79
C MET A 193 4.83 -10.52 6.25
N LEU A 194 5.60 -9.65 6.88
CA LEU A 194 5.74 -8.26 6.48
C LEU A 194 6.49 -8.12 5.14
N HIS A 195 7.51 -8.94 4.90
CA HIS A 195 8.19 -9.04 3.62
C HIS A 195 7.17 -9.37 2.50
N GLU A 196 6.40 -10.45 2.65
CA GLU A 196 5.42 -10.86 1.64
C GLU A 196 4.30 -9.82 1.45
N PHE A 197 3.83 -9.22 2.56
CA PHE A 197 2.85 -8.14 2.50
C PHE A 197 3.42 -6.88 1.83
N SER A 198 4.73 -6.65 1.92
CA SER A 198 5.39 -5.54 1.23
C SER A 198 5.39 -5.72 -0.28
N HIS A 199 5.46 -6.95 -0.79
CA HIS A 199 5.21 -7.18 -2.21
C HIS A 199 3.78 -6.82 -2.63
N HIS A 200 2.79 -7.05 -1.77
CA HIS A 200 1.43 -6.58 -2.03
C HIS A 200 1.38 -5.06 -2.14
N ILE A 201 1.95 -4.35 -1.16
CA ILE A 201 2.05 -2.88 -1.16
C ILE A 201 2.73 -2.39 -2.44
N ASP A 202 3.90 -2.92 -2.79
CA ASP A 202 4.66 -2.53 -3.99
C ASP A 202 3.80 -2.70 -5.26
N ARG A 203 3.14 -3.85 -5.43
CA ARG A 203 2.28 -4.11 -6.60
C ARG A 203 1.11 -3.15 -6.68
N GLN A 204 0.46 -2.85 -5.57
CA GLN A 204 -0.71 -1.98 -5.53
C GLN A 204 -0.33 -0.51 -5.76
N LEU A 205 0.75 -0.03 -5.13
CA LEU A 205 1.27 1.32 -5.39
C LEU A 205 1.77 1.45 -6.82
N SER A 206 2.40 0.41 -7.37
CA SER A 206 2.81 0.36 -8.77
C SER A 206 1.63 0.34 -9.76
N LYS A 207 0.47 -0.15 -9.33
CA LYS A 207 -0.78 -0.10 -10.11
C LYS A 207 -1.34 1.32 -10.11
N LEU A 208 -1.26 2.03 -8.98
CA LEU A 208 -1.71 3.42 -8.84
C LEU A 208 -0.83 4.42 -9.57
N SER A 209 0.50 4.27 -9.49
CA SER A 209 1.45 5.18 -10.15
C SER A 209 1.62 4.93 -11.64
N GLY A 210 1.26 3.74 -12.13
CA GLY A 210 1.50 3.31 -13.51
C GLY A 210 2.96 2.89 -13.80
N SER A 211 3.83 2.88 -12.80
CA SER A 211 5.25 2.50 -12.89
C SER A 211 5.65 1.62 -11.71
N ASP A 212 6.82 0.98 -11.76
CA ASP A 212 7.27 0.15 -10.64
C ASP A 212 7.71 1.01 -9.44
N PHE A 213 6.96 0.90 -8.35
CA PHE A 213 7.06 1.79 -7.19
C PHE A 213 8.35 1.58 -6.41
N SER A 214 8.78 0.33 -6.20
CA SER A 214 10.11 0.01 -5.66
C SER A 214 11.23 0.69 -6.47
N THR A 215 11.23 0.58 -7.79
CA THR A 215 12.21 1.27 -8.66
C THR A 215 12.16 2.79 -8.46
N ALA A 216 10.97 3.38 -8.38
CA ALA A 216 10.80 4.82 -8.18
C ALA A 216 11.38 5.31 -6.84
N ILE A 217 11.15 4.61 -5.72
CA ILE A 217 11.70 5.00 -4.42
C ILE A 217 13.23 4.95 -4.44
N PHE A 218 13.81 3.81 -4.84
CA PHE A 218 15.27 3.66 -4.85
C PHE A 218 15.93 4.64 -5.82
N GLY A 219 15.31 4.92 -6.97
CA GLY A 219 15.74 5.97 -7.89
C GLY A 219 15.74 7.35 -7.22
N LYS A 220 14.64 7.71 -6.56
CA LYS A 220 14.52 8.99 -5.87
C LYS A 220 15.53 9.17 -4.75
N MET A 221 15.76 8.13 -3.94
CA MET A 221 16.78 8.15 -2.90
C MET A 221 18.18 8.37 -3.50
N LYS A 222 18.49 7.69 -4.61
CA LYS A 222 19.77 7.86 -5.31
C LYS A 222 19.94 9.28 -5.84
N GLU A 223 18.89 9.88 -6.42
CA GLU A 223 18.89 11.28 -6.87
C GLU A 223 19.19 12.26 -5.73
N ASP A 224 18.59 12.02 -4.56
CA ASP A 224 18.79 12.83 -3.35
C ASP A 224 20.12 12.48 -2.64
N SER A 225 21.04 11.81 -3.34
CA SER A 225 22.36 11.38 -2.87
C SER A 225 22.31 10.51 -1.60
N LYS A 226 21.21 9.78 -1.41
CA LYS A 226 21.03 8.78 -0.36
C LYS A 226 21.34 7.41 -0.92
N THR A 227 22.45 6.83 -0.48
CA THR A 227 22.90 5.54 -0.98
C THR A 227 22.32 4.43 -0.11
N ILE A 228 21.37 3.67 -0.65
CA ILE A 228 21.03 2.36 -0.10
C ILE A 228 22.01 1.33 -0.68
N ASP A 229 22.80 0.74 0.20
CA ASP A 229 23.62 -0.43 -0.09
C ASP A 229 22.75 -1.69 0.07
N ILE A 230 22.29 -2.23 -1.06
CA ILE A 230 21.44 -3.44 -1.11
C ILE A 230 22.12 -4.63 -0.42
N LYS A 231 23.45 -4.74 -0.50
CA LYS A 231 24.22 -5.81 0.15
C LYS A 231 24.12 -5.73 1.68
N LYS A 232 23.93 -4.54 2.23
CA LYS A 232 23.74 -4.32 3.67
C LYS A 232 22.29 -4.49 4.12
N ILE A 233 21.32 -4.63 3.21
CA ILE A 233 19.94 -4.97 3.58
C ILE A 233 19.90 -6.42 4.05
N SER A 234 20.19 -7.36 3.17
CA SER A 234 20.32 -8.79 3.48
C SER A 234 20.95 -9.55 2.30
N ASP A 235 21.50 -10.74 2.57
CA ASP A 235 22.02 -11.63 1.53
C ASP A 235 20.90 -12.09 0.58
N TYR A 236 19.67 -12.25 1.08
CA TYR A 236 18.53 -12.59 0.24
C TYR A 236 18.16 -11.46 -0.73
N ALA A 237 18.05 -10.22 -0.25
CA ALA A 237 17.82 -9.05 -1.08
C ALA A 237 18.90 -8.90 -2.16
N TYR A 238 20.17 -9.01 -1.77
CA TYR A 238 21.31 -8.85 -2.68
C TYR A 238 21.37 -9.95 -3.73
N SER A 239 21.26 -11.22 -3.33
CA SER A 239 21.29 -12.35 -4.26
C SER A 239 20.14 -12.29 -5.26
N SER A 240 18.95 -11.93 -4.82
CA SER A 240 17.78 -11.78 -5.69
C SER A 240 17.91 -10.61 -6.66
N TYR A 241 18.44 -9.47 -6.20
CA TYR A 241 18.74 -8.32 -7.05
C TYR A 241 19.77 -8.68 -8.12
N MET A 242 20.87 -9.34 -7.75
CA MET A 242 21.91 -9.75 -8.71
C MET A 242 21.39 -10.75 -9.75
N LYS A 243 20.41 -11.58 -9.40
CA LYS A 243 19.82 -12.58 -10.31
C LYS A 243 18.82 -11.98 -11.31
N SER A 244 18.03 -11.00 -10.88
CA SER A 244 16.86 -10.52 -11.64
C SER A 244 16.93 -9.06 -12.07
N ASN A 245 17.87 -8.29 -11.51
CA ASN A 245 17.96 -6.84 -11.59
C ASN A 245 16.65 -6.12 -11.14
N SER A 246 15.85 -6.78 -10.30
CA SER A 246 14.60 -6.25 -9.76
C SER A 246 14.78 -5.76 -8.33
N LEU A 247 14.22 -4.58 -8.04
CA LEU A 247 14.23 -3.96 -6.71
C LEU A 247 13.10 -4.43 -5.80
N ALA A 248 12.23 -5.35 -6.26
CA ALA A 248 11.10 -5.83 -5.48
C ALA A 248 11.51 -6.57 -4.20
N GLU A 249 12.55 -7.41 -4.26
CA GLU A 249 13.07 -8.17 -3.11
C GLU A 249 13.84 -7.27 -2.13
N PRO A 250 14.77 -6.39 -2.58
CA PRO A 250 15.33 -5.34 -1.73
C PRO A 250 14.27 -4.46 -1.05
N PHE A 251 13.22 -4.09 -1.78
CA PHE A 251 12.11 -3.31 -1.24
C PHE A 251 11.36 -4.06 -0.12
N ALA A 252 11.02 -5.33 -0.34
CA ALA A 252 10.30 -6.13 0.67
C ALA A 252 11.13 -6.36 1.93
N GLU A 253 12.42 -6.65 1.77
CA GLU A 253 13.34 -6.83 2.90
C GLU A 253 13.57 -5.53 3.69
N ILE A 254 13.78 -4.39 3.03
CA ILE A 254 13.99 -3.12 3.76
C ILE A 254 12.69 -2.59 4.37
N MET A 255 11.52 -2.87 3.79
CA MET A 255 10.22 -2.62 4.42
C MET A 255 10.06 -3.45 5.69
N ALA A 256 10.43 -4.75 5.64
CA ALA A 256 10.37 -5.64 6.81
C ALA A 256 11.27 -5.13 7.95
N GLU A 257 12.45 -4.58 7.63
CA GLU A 257 13.32 -3.94 8.61
C GLU A 257 12.74 -2.61 9.13
N ALA A 258 12.31 -1.73 8.24
CA ALA A 258 11.85 -0.37 8.55
C ALA A 258 10.65 -0.31 9.50
N TYR A 259 9.81 -1.34 9.44
CA TYR A 259 8.63 -1.49 10.30
C TYR A 259 8.76 -2.61 11.34
N GLY A 260 9.95 -3.21 11.46
CA GLY A 260 10.31 -4.12 12.54
C GLY A 260 10.74 -3.42 13.83
N SER A 261 11.09 -4.20 14.85
CA SER A 261 11.53 -3.69 16.16
C SER A 261 12.92 -3.04 16.18
N THR A 262 13.81 -3.34 15.22
CA THR A 262 15.22 -2.93 15.24
C THR A 262 15.73 -2.28 13.96
N PRO A 263 15.07 -1.25 13.40
CA PRO A 263 15.46 -0.69 12.11
C PRO A 263 16.84 -0.02 12.15
N GLY A 264 17.70 -0.36 11.20
CA GLY A 264 18.97 0.31 10.97
C GLY A 264 18.79 1.69 10.32
N ASN A 265 19.89 2.40 10.11
CA ASN A 265 19.85 3.77 9.57
C ASN A 265 19.27 3.84 8.15
N GLN A 266 19.67 2.92 7.27
CA GLN A 266 19.15 2.88 5.89
C GLN A 266 17.66 2.57 5.86
N ALA A 267 17.18 1.66 6.72
CA ALA A 267 15.76 1.34 6.83
C ALA A 267 14.94 2.52 7.37
N LYS A 268 15.45 3.25 8.36
CA LYS A 268 14.81 4.49 8.86
C LYS A 268 14.72 5.57 7.78
N GLU A 269 15.78 5.73 6.99
CA GLU A 269 15.80 6.68 5.90
C GLU A 269 14.83 6.27 4.79
N PHE A 270 14.90 5.01 4.35
CA PHE A 270 13.96 4.42 3.39
C PHE A 270 12.51 4.62 3.83
N LYS A 271 12.20 4.39 5.12
CA LYS A 271 10.85 4.58 5.68
C LYS A 271 10.32 5.98 5.41
N ALA A 272 11.13 7.02 5.58
CA ALA A 272 10.70 8.40 5.35
C ALA A 272 10.35 8.64 3.87
N TYR A 273 11.13 8.08 2.94
CA TYR A 273 10.83 8.14 1.50
C TYR A 273 9.58 7.34 1.15
N PHE A 274 9.46 6.11 1.66
CA PHE A 274 8.28 5.28 1.46
C PHE A 274 7.02 6.00 1.96
N GLU A 275 7.03 6.53 3.19
CA GLU A 275 5.86 7.21 3.77
C GLU A 275 5.47 8.45 2.96
N LYS A 276 6.45 9.22 2.48
CA LYS A 276 6.16 10.38 1.64
C LYS A 276 5.59 9.96 0.28
N MET A 277 6.29 9.10 -0.45
CA MET A 277 5.97 8.75 -1.83
C MET A 277 4.70 7.90 -1.94
N ALA A 278 4.47 6.97 -1.01
CA ALA A 278 3.23 6.19 -0.99
C ALA A 278 2.02 7.10 -0.76
N LEU A 279 2.14 8.09 0.13
CA LEU A 279 1.06 9.05 0.38
C LEU A 279 0.76 9.91 -0.87
N GLU A 280 1.80 10.38 -1.56
CA GLU A 280 1.67 11.12 -2.82
C GLU A 280 0.98 10.27 -3.89
N VAL A 281 1.40 9.01 -4.07
CA VAL A 281 0.77 8.08 -5.04
C VAL A 281 -0.71 7.85 -4.73
N ILE A 282 -1.05 7.59 -3.47
CA ILE A 282 -2.43 7.32 -3.06
C ILE A 282 -3.32 8.56 -3.23
N ASN A 283 -2.82 9.74 -2.83
CA ASN A 283 -3.57 10.98 -3.01
C ASN A 283 -3.81 11.28 -4.49
N ASN A 284 -2.77 11.18 -5.32
CA ASN A 284 -2.87 11.41 -6.77
C ASN A 284 -3.89 10.47 -7.45
N ALA A 285 -3.96 9.21 -7.02
CA ALA A 285 -4.95 8.26 -7.51
C ALA A 285 -6.39 8.54 -7.01
N GLY A 286 -6.54 9.11 -5.81
CA GLY A 286 -7.85 9.56 -5.31
C GLY A 286 -8.40 10.74 -6.11
N HIS A 287 -7.53 11.59 -6.66
CA HIS A 287 -7.93 12.74 -7.49
C HIS A 287 -8.51 12.32 -8.86
N THR A 288 -8.03 11.22 -9.46
CA THR A 288 -8.47 10.77 -10.81
C THR A 288 -9.81 10.03 -10.84
N LYS A 289 -10.34 9.52 -9.72
CA LYS A 289 -11.65 8.85 -9.65
C LYS A 289 -12.87 9.79 -9.62
N GLY A 290 -12.68 11.11 -9.76
CA GLY A 290 -13.75 12.12 -9.65
C GLY A 290 -13.89 13.05 -10.85
N ILE A 291 -13.56 12.59 -12.06
CA ILE A 291 -13.80 13.31 -13.33
C ILE A 291 -14.76 12.49 -14.18
#